data_AF-A0A7J6MI43-F1
#
_entry.id   AF-A0A7J6MI43-F1
#
_cell.length_a   1.000
_cell.length_b   1.000
_cell.length_c   1.000
_cell.angle_alpha   90.00
_cell.angle_beta   90.00
_cell.angle_gamma   90.00
#
_symmetry.space_group_name_H-M   'P 1'
#
loop_
_entity.id
_entity.type
_entity.pdbx_description
1 polymer ?
#
loop_
_entity_poly.entity_id
_entity_poly.type
_entity_poly.pdbx_seq_one_letter_code
_entity_poly.pdbx_strand_id
1 'polypeptide(L)'
;MEFPAYRDKKWISKIMEGSRLPGEVLEDTDITPEYLSKDPTAALFTSKVANVKDQIKRALFRHCLFKIQNVEVQTLQKECGEKSRWLDEIRRLSDADTNWVTWAATKKFTRRNKEPFSILRKERWTIRRCGSPVPYDVIYFREGGDGFSTRVIPVRWMDRLRESVLMSSTPEGQDGAPKVAVDDSEDFFEKYASYEDYLDAQVTEKDTRSDFNSPVPLECQVLASADKDLTAFPTLRHLAAREEMARSGKIVSIIFIRDRNAKGQEISGYIDYGHRLKTENFEAYFSREKRILPRPTDLCFYNWETQQCTANESPNFQVVPDTKMGLLFRNKRDRKMIDVNPKHDPGDNSKRHDVM
;
A
#
# COMPACT_ATOMS: atom_id res chain seq x y z
N MET A 1 -6.54 4.63 24.86
CA MET A 1 -5.72 3.40 24.71
C MET A 1 -4.29 3.76 24.39
N GLU A 2 -3.30 3.18 25.08
CA GLU A 2 -1.88 3.39 24.77
C GLU A 2 -1.38 2.45 23.66
N PHE A 3 -0.57 2.97 22.74
CA PHE A 3 0.17 2.21 21.73
C PHE A 3 1.53 2.87 21.44
N PRO A 4 2.57 2.12 21.04
CA PRO A 4 3.87 2.68 20.72
C PRO A 4 3.88 3.29 19.32
N ALA A 5 4.78 4.24 19.09
CA ALA A 5 5.07 4.77 17.75
C ALA A 5 5.61 3.68 16.81
N TYR A 6 6.51 2.82 17.32
CA TYR A 6 7.10 1.70 16.58
C TYR A 6 6.47 0.37 16.99
N ARG A 7 6.29 -0.52 16.02
CA ARG A 7 5.77 -1.86 16.29
C ARG A 7 6.90 -2.77 16.73
N ASP A 8 6.90 -3.15 18.00
CA ASP A 8 7.74 -4.23 18.49
C ASP A 8 6.95 -5.55 18.57
N LYS A 9 7.68 -6.67 18.67
CA LYS A 9 7.08 -8.01 18.71
C LYS A 9 6.14 -8.19 19.90
N LYS A 10 6.47 -7.63 21.08
CA LYS A 10 5.65 -7.76 22.29
C LYS A 10 4.32 -7.04 22.12
N TRP A 11 4.34 -5.85 21.53
CA TRP A 11 3.15 -5.06 21.25
C TRP A 11 2.28 -5.70 20.15
N ILE A 12 2.90 -6.22 19.08
CA ILE A 12 2.17 -6.94 18.02
C ILE A 12 1.44 -8.16 18.61
N SER A 13 2.10 -8.98 19.42
CA SER A 13 1.45 -10.09 20.11
C SER A 13 0.28 -9.61 20.97
N LYS A 14 0.49 -8.58 21.79
CA LYS A 14 -0.54 -8.01 22.67
C LYS A 14 -1.77 -7.46 21.91
N ILE A 15 -1.59 -6.81 20.75
CA ILE A 15 -2.70 -6.27 19.95
C ILE A 15 -3.44 -7.38 19.20
N MET A 16 -2.75 -8.47 18.83
CA MET A 16 -3.34 -9.62 18.14
C MET A 16 -4.08 -10.57 19.08
N GLU A 17 -3.59 -10.77 20.30
CA GLU A 17 -4.09 -11.76 21.28
C GLU A 17 -5.32 -11.33 22.08
N GLY A 18 -5.77 -10.07 21.96
CA GLY A 18 -7.04 -9.69 22.59
C GLY A 18 -7.11 -8.27 23.14
N SER A 19 -6.37 -7.32 22.57
CA SER A 19 -6.59 -5.92 22.93
C SER A 19 -8.06 -5.55 22.74
N ARG A 20 -8.66 -4.99 23.80
CA ARG A 20 -10.07 -4.56 23.79
C ARG A 20 -10.24 -3.47 22.75
N LEU A 21 -11.18 -3.70 21.83
CA LEU A 21 -11.66 -2.67 20.93
C LEU A 21 -12.30 -1.55 21.78
N PRO A 22 -11.90 -0.27 21.61
CA PRO A 22 -12.64 0.83 22.23
C PRO A 22 -14.10 0.80 21.74
N GLY A 23 -15.07 0.94 22.65
CA GLY A 23 -16.49 0.77 22.34
C GLY A 23 -17.01 1.77 21.31
N GLU A 24 -16.33 2.91 21.20
CA GLU A 24 -16.62 4.02 20.31
C GLU A 24 -16.29 3.71 18.84
N VAL A 25 -15.40 2.74 18.57
CA VAL A 25 -14.99 2.39 17.21
C VAL A 25 -16.10 1.63 16.50
N LEU A 26 -16.57 2.18 15.38
CA LEU A 26 -17.64 1.60 14.58
C LEU A 26 -18.90 1.32 15.42
N GLU A 27 -19.16 2.18 16.41
CA GLU A 27 -20.35 2.14 17.24
C GLU A 27 -21.60 2.28 16.36
N ASP A 28 -22.60 1.43 16.63
CA ASP A 28 -23.87 1.33 15.88
C ASP A 28 -23.73 1.16 14.36
N THR A 29 -22.59 0.65 13.89
CA THR A 29 -22.35 0.44 12.46
C THR A 29 -22.60 -1.02 12.09
N ASP A 30 -23.46 -1.26 11.09
CA ASP A 30 -23.72 -2.62 10.60
C ASP A 30 -22.62 -3.11 9.65
N ILE A 31 -21.90 -4.11 10.14
CA ILE A 31 -20.75 -4.76 9.47
C ILE A 31 -21.10 -6.23 9.23
N THR A 32 -22.35 -6.51 8.86
CA THR A 32 -22.72 -7.86 8.42
C THR A 32 -22.16 -8.09 7.02
N PRO A 33 -21.33 -9.13 6.80
CA PRO A 33 -20.98 -9.60 5.47
C PRO A 33 -22.21 -10.13 4.74
N GLU A 34 -22.23 -10.01 3.42
CA GLU A 34 -23.34 -10.46 2.58
C GLU A 34 -23.56 -11.97 2.63
N TYR A 35 -22.50 -12.78 2.80
CA TYR A 35 -22.68 -14.22 2.97
C TYR A 35 -23.46 -14.60 4.24
N LEU A 36 -23.40 -13.76 5.30
CA LEU A 36 -24.16 -13.98 6.53
C LEU A 36 -25.59 -13.47 6.44
N SER A 37 -25.88 -12.48 5.60
CA SER A 37 -27.25 -11.98 5.42
C SER A 37 -28.10 -12.90 4.54
N LYS A 38 -27.46 -13.67 3.64
CA LYS A 38 -28.13 -14.62 2.73
C LYS A 38 -28.37 -16.00 3.34
N ASP A 39 -27.74 -16.33 4.46
CA ASP A 39 -27.90 -17.63 5.13
C ASP A 39 -29.18 -17.65 5.99
N PRO A 40 -30.22 -18.44 5.63
CA PRO A 40 -31.47 -18.51 6.38
C PRO A 40 -31.28 -19.09 7.79
N THR A 41 -30.15 -19.75 8.07
CA THR A 41 -29.80 -20.26 9.39
C THR A 41 -28.98 -19.28 10.24
N ALA A 42 -28.51 -18.15 9.69
CA ALA A 42 -27.73 -17.16 10.44
C ALA A 42 -28.51 -16.57 11.62
N ALA A 43 -29.84 -16.45 11.50
CA ALA A 43 -30.72 -16.03 12.59
C ALA A 43 -30.73 -17.01 13.79
N LEU A 44 -30.38 -18.28 13.58
CA LEU A 44 -30.27 -19.30 14.64
C LEU A 44 -28.92 -19.23 15.37
N PHE A 45 -27.91 -18.53 14.83
CA PHE A 45 -26.56 -18.46 15.37
C PHE A 45 -26.12 -17.02 15.70
N THR A 46 -26.95 -16.29 16.45
CA THR A 46 -26.72 -14.88 16.84
C THR A 46 -25.35 -14.64 17.49
N SER A 47 -24.89 -15.56 18.34
CA SER A 47 -23.56 -15.49 18.97
C SER A 47 -22.41 -15.61 17.95
N LYS A 48 -22.56 -16.47 16.93
CA LYS A 48 -21.55 -16.66 15.89
C LYS A 48 -21.47 -15.44 14.97
N VAL A 49 -22.62 -14.87 14.61
CA VAL A 49 -22.72 -13.63 13.83
C VAL A 49 -22.07 -12.46 14.60
N ALA A 50 -22.36 -12.34 15.89
CA ALA A 50 -21.74 -11.32 16.75
C ALA A 50 -20.21 -11.47 16.81
N ASN A 51 -19.69 -12.70 16.90
CA ASN A 51 -18.26 -12.97 16.89
C ASN A 51 -17.60 -12.58 15.56
N VAL A 52 -18.21 -12.91 14.41
CA VAL A 52 -17.70 -12.50 13.10
C VAL A 52 -17.65 -10.97 12.98
N LYS A 53 -18.72 -10.28 13.39
CA LYS A 53 -18.75 -8.80 13.41
C LYS A 53 -17.65 -8.22 14.29
N ASP A 54 -17.43 -8.77 15.49
CA ASP A 54 -16.37 -8.34 16.40
C ASP A 54 -14.97 -8.56 15.80
N GLN A 55 -14.74 -9.69 15.12
CA GLN A 55 -13.48 -9.97 14.43
C GLN A 55 -13.19 -8.94 13.33
N ILE A 56 -14.19 -8.59 12.51
CA ILE A 56 -14.03 -7.59 11.46
C ILE A 56 -13.72 -6.22 12.07
N LYS A 57 -14.49 -5.80 13.09
CA LYS A 57 -14.24 -4.51 13.78
C LYS A 57 -12.82 -4.43 14.34
N ARG A 58 -12.36 -5.50 15.01
CA ARG A 58 -10.98 -5.57 15.54
C ARG A 58 -9.93 -5.53 14.44
N ALA A 59 -10.17 -6.17 13.30
CA ALA A 59 -9.26 -6.14 12.17
C ALA A 59 -9.13 -4.71 11.61
N LEU A 60 -10.26 -4.04 11.36
CA LEU A 60 -10.30 -2.66 10.88
C LEU A 60 -9.62 -1.70 11.87
N PHE A 61 -9.89 -1.85 13.16
CA PHE A 61 -9.24 -1.08 14.22
C PHE A 61 -7.71 -1.23 14.20
N ARG A 62 -7.20 -2.47 14.10
CA ARG A 62 -5.75 -2.72 13.98
C ARG A 62 -5.18 -2.08 12.73
N HIS A 63 -5.87 -2.18 11.59
CA HIS A 63 -5.44 -1.52 10.35
C HIS A 63 -5.31 -0.01 10.51
N CYS A 64 -6.26 0.64 11.20
CA CYS A 64 -6.19 2.07 11.49
C CYS A 64 -4.99 2.41 12.38
N LEU A 65 -4.78 1.69 13.48
CA LEU A 65 -3.62 1.89 14.35
C LEU A 65 -2.30 1.74 13.58
N PHE A 66 -2.20 0.72 12.73
CA PHE A 66 -1.00 0.52 11.92
C PHE A 66 -0.79 1.69 10.95
N LYS A 67 -1.83 2.15 10.25
CA LYS A 67 -1.71 3.31 9.36
C LYS A 67 -1.29 4.58 10.10
N ILE A 68 -1.84 4.83 11.29
CA ILE A 68 -1.43 5.94 12.16
C ILE A 68 0.05 5.81 12.54
N GLN A 69 0.50 4.63 12.97
CA GLN A 69 1.92 4.40 13.31
C GLN A 69 2.86 4.68 12.13
N ASN A 70 2.46 4.35 10.90
CA ASN A 70 3.28 4.67 9.71
C ASN A 70 3.45 6.20 9.57
N VAL A 71 2.38 6.96 9.72
CA VAL A 71 2.41 8.44 9.66
C VAL A 71 3.23 9.02 10.80
N GLU A 72 3.03 8.51 12.03
CA GLU A 72 3.73 8.94 13.24
C GLU A 72 5.25 8.74 13.13
N VAL A 73 5.69 7.58 12.62
CA VAL A 73 7.11 7.26 12.45
C VAL A 73 7.74 8.12 11.35
N GLN A 74 7.08 8.26 10.20
CA GLN A 74 7.67 8.92 9.02
C GLN A 74 7.75 10.43 9.17
N THR A 75 6.69 11.05 9.66
CA THR A 75 6.49 12.49 9.50
C THR A 75 6.68 13.23 10.81
N LEU A 76 6.35 12.58 11.92
CA LEU A 76 6.04 13.31 13.15
C LEU A 76 6.91 12.92 14.34
N GLN A 77 7.73 11.87 14.25
CA GLN A 77 8.65 11.48 15.33
C GLN A 77 9.79 12.50 15.52
N LYS A 78 10.17 13.23 14.47
CA LYS A 78 11.19 14.30 14.58
C LYS A 78 10.77 15.42 15.53
N GLU A 79 9.47 15.60 15.72
CA GLU A 79 8.90 16.65 16.57
C GLU A 79 8.74 16.22 18.03
N CYS A 80 8.79 14.92 18.32
CA CYS A 80 8.43 14.35 19.62
C CYS A 80 9.22 13.07 19.90
N GLY A 81 10.11 13.12 20.91
CA GLY A 81 10.94 11.99 21.33
C GLY A 81 10.19 10.92 22.14
N GLU A 82 8.97 11.19 22.60
CA GLU A 82 8.16 10.19 23.29
C GLU A 82 7.89 8.99 22.38
N LYS A 83 7.96 7.79 22.95
CA LYS A 83 7.69 6.54 22.23
C LYS A 83 6.23 6.11 22.33
N SER A 84 5.53 6.50 23.39
CA SER A 84 4.12 6.17 23.60
C SER A 84 3.19 7.14 22.88
N ARG A 85 2.04 6.63 22.47
CA ARG A 85 0.92 7.36 21.86
C ARG A 85 -0.35 6.96 22.59
N TRP A 86 -1.24 7.91 22.77
CA TRP A 86 -2.49 7.69 23.48
C TRP A 86 -3.64 8.00 22.54
N LEU A 87 -4.36 6.98 22.09
CA LEU A 87 -5.67 7.17 21.47
C LEU A 87 -6.62 7.67 22.57
N ASP A 88 -6.89 8.95 22.54
CA ASP A 88 -7.55 9.67 23.63
C ASP A 88 -9.04 9.80 23.40
N GLU A 89 -9.42 10.05 22.15
CA GLU A 89 -10.79 10.30 21.79
C GLU A 89 -11.09 9.77 20.39
N ILE A 90 -12.29 9.22 20.24
CA ILE A 90 -12.89 8.82 18.97
C ILE A 90 -14.24 9.51 18.87
N ARG A 91 -14.46 10.29 17.82
CA ARG A 91 -15.75 10.94 17.55
C ARG A 91 -16.25 10.55 16.17
N ARG A 92 -17.56 10.36 16.03
CA ARG A 92 -18.20 10.24 14.71
C ARG A 92 -18.04 11.56 13.96
N LEU A 93 -17.68 11.47 12.68
CA LEU A 93 -17.70 12.63 11.78
C LEU A 93 -18.93 12.56 10.88
N SER A 94 -19.66 13.68 10.79
CA SER A 94 -20.63 13.89 9.73
C SER A 94 -19.94 14.42 8.47
N ASP A 95 -20.65 14.43 7.34
CA ASP A 95 -20.12 15.02 6.10
C ASP A 95 -19.86 16.53 6.23
N ALA A 96 -20.59 17.23 7.11
CA ALA A 96 -20.37 18.64 7.40
C ALA A 96 -19.10 18.89 8.24
N ASP A 97 -18.69 17.90 9.03
CA ASP A 97 -17.50 17.98 9.90
C ASP A 97 -16.21 17.53 9.21
N THR A 98 -16.33 16.93 8.01
CA THR A 98 -15.16 16.51 7.22
C THR A 98 -14.49 17.71 6.57
N ASN A 99 -13.17 17.80 6.75
CA ASN A 99 -12.39 18.80 6.01
C ASN A 99 -12.46 18.50 4.50
N TRP A 100 -12.15 19.50 3.68
CA TRP A 100 -12.29 19.41 2.23
C TRP A 100 -11.46 18.24 1.63
N VAL A 101 -10.32 17.88 2.23
CA VAL A 101 -9.49 16.75 1.76
C VAL A 101 -10.15 15.42 2.11
N THR A 102 -10.62 15.27 3.34
CA THR A 102 -11.36 14.09 3.78
C THR A 102 -12.60 13.92 2.89
N TRP A 103 -13.27 15.01 2.54
CA TRP A 103 -14.39 15.02 1.59
C TRP A 103 -13.97 14.65 0.16
N ALA A 104 -12.89 15.24 -0.36
CA ALA A 104 -12.40 14.99 -1.72
C ALA A 104 -11.87 13.56 -1.89
N ALA A 105 -11.08 13.07 -0.93
CA ALA A 105 -10.59 11.70 -0.85
C ALA A 105 -11.76 10.69 -0.79
N THR A 106 -12.83 11.06 -0.11
CA THR A 106 -14.07 10.27 -0.06
C THR A 106 -14.77 10.25 -1.41
N LYS A 107 -15.02 11.40 -2.04
CA LYS A 107 -15.75 11.52 -3.31
C LYS A 107 -14.99 10.94 -4.50
N LYS A 108 -13.67 11.12 -4.57
CA LYS A 108 -12.85 10.56 -5.67
C LYS A 108 -12.86 9.04 -5.65
N PHE A 109 -12.84 8.44 -4.45
CA PHE A 109 -12.82 7.00 -4.27
C PHE A 109 -14.15 6.34 -4.62
N THR A 110 -15.27 6.95 -4.24
CA THR A 110 -16.61 6.44 -4.59
C THR A 110 -16.96 6.61 -6.07
N ARG A 111 -16.27 7.49 -6.81
CA ARG A 111 -16.52 7.79 -8.23
C ARG A 111 -15.70 6.94 -9.22
N ARG A 112 -14.59 6.32 -8.78
CA ARG A 112 -13.59 5.68 -9.67
C ARG A 112 -13.86 4.20 -10.00
N ASN A 113 -14.76 3.52 -9.30
CA ASN A 113 -15.01 2.08 -9.49
C ASN A 113 -16.48 1.77 -9.85
N LYS A 114 -16.69 0.93 -10.87
CA LYS A 114 -18.00 0.46 -11.35
C LYS A 114 -18.63 -0.67 -10.48
N GLU A 115 -18.03 -1.00 -9.33
CA GLU A 115 -18.61 -1.86 -8.28
C GLU A 115 -18.52 -1.15 -6.90
N PRO A 116 -19.45 -1.42 -5.95
CA PRO A 116 -19.93 -0.40 -5.02
C PRO A 116 -19.06 -0.31 -3.76
N PHE A 117 -18.07 0.59 -3.77
CA PHE A 117 -17.45 1.04 -2.53
C PHE A 117 -18.42 1.98 -1.81
N SER A 118 -19.02 1.53 -0.71
CA SER A 118 -19.88 2.37 0.12
C SER A 118 -19.19 2.78 1.41
N ILE A 119 -19.38 4.03 1.82
CA ILE A 119 -18.84 4.54 3.06
C ILE A 119 -19.68 3.95 4.19
N LEU A 120 -19.03 3.21 5.09
CA LEU A 120 -19.69 2.65 6.28
C LEU A 120 -19.73 3.66 7.42
N ARG A 121 -18.60 4.33 7.66
CA ARG A 121 -18.42 5.21 8.81
C ARG A 121 -17.27 6.17 8.57
N LYS A 122 -17.37 7.36 9.17
CA LYS A 122 -16.27 8.32 9.32
C LYS A 122 -16.10 8.65 10.79
N GLU A 123 -14.86 8.72 11.23
CA GLU A 123 -14.48 8.99 12.62
C GLU A 123 -13.28 9.95 12.66
N ARG A 124 -13.20 10.75 13.72
CA ARG A 124 -12.00 11.50 14.07
C ARG A 124 -11.37 10.86 15.29
N TRP A 125 -10.13 10.41 15.13
CA TRP A 125 -9.32 9.83 16.18
C TRP A 125 -8.30 10.86 16.64
N THR A 126 -8.34 11.21 17.93
CA THR A 126 -7.39 12.13 18.53
C THR A 126 -6.30 11.33 19.24
N ILE A 127 -5.07 11.48 18.76
CA ILE A 127 -3.89 10.81 19.31
C ILE A 127 -3.09 11.83 20.12
N ARG A 128 -3.03 11.66 21.44
CA ARG A 128 -2.19 12.47 22.31
C ARG A 128 -0.75 11.94 22.32
N ARG A 129 0.20 12.87 22.17
CA ARG A 129 1.65 12.62 22.25
C ARG A 129 2.36 13.92 22.62
N CYS A 130 3.42 13.87 23.43
CA CYS A 130 4.13 15.07 23.89
C CYS A 130 3.18 16.16 24.44
N GLY A 131 2.16 15.76 25.19
CA GLY A 131 1.12 16.66 25.70
C GLY A 131 0.20 17.31 24.65
N SER A 132 0.40 17.03 23.36
CA SER A 132 -0.37 17.63 22.26
C SER A 132 -1.34 16.64 21.62
N PRO A 133 -2.61 17.04 21.38
CA PRO A 133 -3.55 16.25 20.61
C PRO A 133 -3.25 16.35 19.11
N VAL A 134 -3.23 15.21 18.42
CA VAL A 134 -3.06 15.12 16.97
C VAL A 134 -4.28 14.41 16.37
N PRO A 135 -5.14 15.13 15.62
CA PRO A 135 -6.33 14.53 15.04
C PRO A 135 -6.04 13.80 13.72
N TYR A 136 -6.72 12.68 13.53
CA TYR A 136 -6.72 11.86 12.31
C TYR A 136 -8.17 11.57 11.89
N ASP A 137 -8.48 11.79 10.62
CA ASP A 137 -9.74 11.36 10.03
C ASP A 137 -9.61 9.92 9.55
N VAL A 138 -10.50 9.05 10.02
CA VAL A 138 -10.56 7.62 9.70
C VAL A 138 -11.85 7.35 8.95
N ILE A 139 -11.74 6.72 7.78
CA ILE A 139 -12.88 6.39 6.93
C ILE A 139 -12.92 4.88 6.74
N TYR A 140 -14.09 4.29 6.92
CA TYR A 140 -14.33 2.86 6.74
C TYR A 140 -15.19 2.64 5.50
N PHE A 141 -14.81 1.67 4.69
CA PHE A 141 -15.49 1.33 3.45
C PHE A 141 -15.96 -0.13 3.47
N ARG A 142 -17.10 -0.37 2.82
CA ARG A 142 -17.51 -1.69 2.37
C ARG A 142 -17.09 -1.84 0.93
N GLU A 143 -16.46 -2.96 0.61
CA GLU A 143 -15.96 -3.31 -0.72
C GLU A 143 -16.77 -4.51 -1.23
N GLY A 144 -17.79 -4.25 -2.05
CA GLY A 144 -18.72 -5.30 -2.50
C GLY A 144 -19.55 -5.89 -1.35
N GLY A 145 -19.78 -7.20 -1.38
CA GLY A 145 -20.61 -7.91 -0.39
C GLY A 145 -19.94 -8.14 0.96
N ASP A 146 -18.70 -8.60 0.93
CA ASP A 146 -18.00 -9.17 2.09
C ASP A 146 -16.70 -8.45 2.45
N GLY A 147 -16.23 -7.52 1.62
CA GLY A 147 -14.99 -6.79 1.83
C GLY A 147 -15.16 -5.57 2.74
N PHE A 148 -14.15 -5.29 3.55
CA PHE A 148 -14.09 -4.14 4.44
C PHE A 148 -12.69 -3.53 4.45
N SER A 149 -12.59 -2.21 4.34
CA SER A 149 -11.30 -1.51 4.35
C SER A 149 -11.35 -0.18 5.08
N THR A 150 -10.17 0.44 5.23
CA THR A 150 -9.99 1.69 6.00
C THR A 150 -9.11 2.68 5.25
N ARG A 151 -9.27 3.97 5.56
CA ARG A 151 -8.32 5.03 5.21
C ARG A 151 -8.08 5.91 6.43
N VAL A 152 -6.86 6.40 6.59
CA VAL A 152 -6.44 7.26 7.69
C VAL A 152 -5.77 8.49 7.11
N ILE A 153 -6.17 9.66 7.57
CA ILE A 153 -5.74 10.95 7.04
C ILE A 153 -5.35 11.85 8.24
N PRO A 154 -4.10 12.29 8.40
CA PRO A 154 -3.75 13.27 9.43
C PRO A 154 -4.42 14.61 9.15
N VAL A 155 -4.96 15.28 10.17
CA VAL A 155 -5.64 16.58 10.01
C VAL A 155 -4.62 17.73 10.05
N ARG A 156 -3.73 17.73 11.05
CA ARG A 156 -2.81 18.86 11.34
C ARG A 156 -1.81 19.17 10.23
N TRP A 157 -1.48 18.21 9.36
CA TRP A 157 -0.62 18.46 8.20
C TRP A 157 -1.27 19.41 7.17
N MET A 158 -2.61 19.46 7.12
CA MET A 158 -3.38 20.32 6.21
C MET A 158 -3.52 21.72 6.80
N ASP A 159 -3.60 21.83 8.13
CA ASP A 159 -3.63 23.13 8.79
C ASP A 159 -2.32 23.90 8.59
N ARG A 160 -1.16 23.20 8.61
CA ARG A 160 0.15 23.81 8.27
C ARG A 160 0.24 24.30 6.82
N LEU A 161 -0.30 23.53 5.87
CA LEU A 161 -0.41 23.97 4.47
C LEU A 161 -1.33 25.19 4.34
N ARG A 162 -2.34 25.30 5.21
CA ARG A 162 -3.26 26.44 5.27
C ARG A 162 -2.63 27.68 5.91
N GLU A 163 -1.83 27.51 6.97
CA GLU A 163 -1.06 28.58 7.61
C GLU A 163 0.03 29.16 6.69
N SER A 164 0.70 28.33 5.88
CA SER A 164 1.67 28.83 4.88
C SER A 164 1.02 29.68 3.78
N VAL A 165 -0.28 29.45 3.50
CA VAL A 165 -1.08 30.25 2.56
C VAL A 165 -1.66 31.51 3.21
N LEU A 166 -1.84 31.51 4.54
CA LEU A 166 -2.32 32.69 5.28
C LEU A 166 -1.19 33.65 5.69
N MET A 167 0.06 33.19 5.82
CA MET A 167 1.22 34.03 6.12
C MET A 167 1.87 34.66 4.86
N SER A 168 1.36 34.38 3.66
CA SER A 168 1.81 34.99 2.40
C SER A 168 1.08 36.30 2.05
N SER A 169 0.31 36.88 2.97
CA SER A 169 -0.42 38.14 2.79
C SER A 169 -0.04 39.23 3.80
N THR A 170 1.25 39.53 3.92
CA THR A 170 1.75 40.83 4.42
C THR A 170 3.00 41.25 3.62
N PRO A 171 3.10 42.51 3.16
CA PRO A 171 4.17 42.90 2.25
C PRO A 171 5.40 43.51 2.97
N GLU A 172 6.53 43.38 2.25
CA GLU A 172 7.79 44.17 2.26
C GLU A 172 9.02 43.70 3.07
N GLY A 173 10.08 43.36 2.31
CA GLY A 173 11.45 43.84 2.56
C GLY A 173 12.64 42.83 2.49
N GLN A 174 13.18 42.61 1.27
CA GLN A 174 14.61 42.30 0.88
C GLN A 174 15.37 41.12 1.54
N ASP A 175 16.14 40.23 0.90
CA ASP A 175 16.65 40.03 -0.46
C ASP A 175 17.13 38.55 -0.61
N GLY A 176 17.05 37.99 -1.82
CA GLY A 176 18.07 37.06 -2.35
C GLY A 176 17.93 35.54 -2.23
N ALA A 177 16.98 34.90 -2.93
CA ALA A 177 17.08 33.51 -3.45
C ALA A 177 16.06 33.30 -4.59
N PRO A 178 16.31 32.43 -5.59
CA PRO A 178 15.57 32.44 -6.86
C PRO A 178 14.10 32.08 -6.68
N LYS A 179 13.24 32.96 -7.21
CA LYS A 179 11.79 32.78 -7.29
C LYS A 179 11.46 31.62 -8.24
N VAL A 180 10.86 30.56 -7.71
CA VAL A 180 10.03 29.67 -8.52
C VAL A 180 8.65 30.31 -8.57
N ALA A 181 8.22 30.73 -9.75
CA ALA A 181 6.85 31.17 -9.98
C ALA A 181 5.92 29.97 -9.78
N VAL A 182 5.00 30.08 -8.83
CA VAL A 182 3.90 29.13 -8.66
C VAL A 182 2.67 29.76 -9.30
N ASP A 183 2.10 29.03 -10.24
CA ASP A 183 0.90 29.40 -10.98
C ASP A 183 -0.34 29.16 -10.10
N ASP A 184 -1.06 30.24 -9.79
CA ASP A 184 -2.19 30.31 -8.85
C ASP A 184 -3.54 30.06 -9.57
N SER A 185 -3.75 28.87 -10.12
CA SER A 185 -5.07 28.48 -10.66
C SER A 185 -5.71 27.34 -9.86
N GLU A 186 -7.06 27.37 -9.79
CA GLU A 186 -7.92 26.42 -9.08
C GLU A 186 -7.74 24.93 -9.51
N ASP A 187 -6.87 24.66 -10.49
CA ASP A 187 -6.44 23.34 -10.99
C ASP A 187 -5.58 22.52 -10.01
N PHE A 188 -5.01 23.14 -8.97
CA PHE A 188 -4.14 22.43 -8.02
C PHE A 188 -4.90 21.42 -7.13
N PHE A 189 -6.17 21.70 -6.82
CA PHE A 189 -6.97 20.92 -5.85
C PHE A 189 -7.78 19.77 -6.49
N GLU A 190 -7.98 19.76 -7.81
CA GLU A 190 -8.56 18.61 -8.51
C GLU A 190 -7.54 17.47 -8.75
N LYS A 191 -6.24 17.77 -8.71
CA LYS A 191 -5.20 16.85 -9.22
C LYS A 191 -4.82 15.71 -8.28
N TYR A 192 -4.77 15.92 -6.96
CA TYR A 192 -4.27 14.90 -6.02
C TYR A 192 -5.12 14.79 -4.74
N ALA A 193 -5.72 13.63 -4.50
CA ALA A 193 -6.69 13.43 -3.41
C ALA A 193 -6.24 12.43 -2.31
N SER A 194 -4.96 12.01 -2.33
CA SER A 194 -4.40 11.00 -1.42
C SER A 194 -2.86 11.10 -1.36
N TYR A 195 -2.24 10.71 -0.25
CA TYR A 195 -0.77 10.59 -0.13
C TYR A 195 -0.17 9.55 -1.09
N GLU A 196 -0.97 8.57 -1.52
CA GLU A 196 -0.59 7.65 -2.61
C GLU A 196 -0.62 8.33 -3.98
N ASP A 197 -1.55 9.26 -4.22
CA ASP A 197 -1.57 10.08 -5.46
C ASP A 197 -0.34 11.00 -5.54
N TYR A 198 0.21 11.47 -4.40
CA TYR A 198 1.45 12.26 -4.35
C TYR A 198 2.70 11.45 -4.71
N LEU A 199 2.74 10.16 -4.38
CA LEU A 199 3.82 9.25 -4.77
C LEU A 199 3.72 8.87 -6.25
N ASP A 200 2.50 8.71 -6.77
CA ASP A 200 2.25 8.48 -8.19
C ASP A 200 2.53 9.74 -9.05
N ALA A 201 2.36 10.95 -8.51
CA ALA A 201 2.66 12.21 -9.20
C ALA A 201 4.16 12.47 -9.42
N GLN A 202 5.03 11.72 -8.73
CA GLN A 202 6.48 11.75 -8.97
C GLN A 202 6.91 10.86 -10.16
N VAL A 203 5.95 10.19 -10.82
CA VAL A 203 6.16 9.50 -12.09
C VAL A 203 5.87 10.49 -13.22
N THR A 204 6.88 10.80 -14.04
CA THR A 204 6.76 11.79 -15.12
C THR A 204 6.04 11.22 -16.35
N GLU A 205 5.40 12.10 -17.13
CA GLU A 205 4.47 11.79 -18.24
C GLU A 205 5.00 10.92 -19.40
N LYS A 206 6.25 10.45 -19.35
CA LYS A 206 6.74 9.45 -20.31
C LYS A 206 6.41 8.00 -19.93
N ASP A 207 5.94 7.76 -18.70
CA ASP A 207 5.71 6.39 -18.19
C ASP A 207 4.24 5.91 -18.29
N THR A 208 3.28 6.73 -18.74
CA THR A 208 1.84 6.44 -18.50
C THR A 208 0.91 6.51 -19.71
N ARG A 209 1.39 6.53 -20.96
CA ARG A 209 0.46 6.51 -22.13
C ARG A 209 0.35 5.14 -22.79
N SER A 210 -0.67 4.37 -22.41
CA SER A 210 -1.71 3.92 -23.35
C SER A 210 -2.91 3.33 -22.61
N ASP A 211 -4.08 3.82 -23.01
CA ASP A 211 -5.41 3.54 -22.50
C ASP A 211 -5.88 2.11 -22.80
N PHE A 212 -6.61 1.50 -21.85
CA PHE A 212 -7.47 0.35 -22.11
C PHE A 212 -8.84 0.56 -21.44
N ASN A 213 -9.85 0.88 -22.25
CA ASN A 213 -11.11 0.11 -22.17
C ASN A 213 -11.92 0.20 -23.47
N SER A 214 -11.67 -0.78 -24.34
CA SER A 214 -12.65 -1.45 -25.19
C SER A 214 -12.23 -2.94 -25.19
N PRO A 215 -13.11 -3.91 -25.50
CA PRO A 215 -12.66 -5.29 -25.65
C PRO A 215 -11.79 -5.36 -26.91
N VAL A 216 -10.50 -5.05 -26.75
CA VAL A 216 -9.55 -5.13 -27.85
C VAL A 216 -9.32 -6.63 -28.09
N PRO A 217 -9.51 -7.12 -29.33
CA PRO A 217 -9.12 -8.46 -29.71
C PRO A 217 -7.66 -8.70 -29.32
N LEU A 218 -7.27 -9.97 -29.13
CA LEU A 218 -5.89 -10.43 -28.97
C LEU A 218 -5.01 -9.92 -30.13
N GLU A 219 -4.56 -8.68 -30.06
CA GLU A 219 -3.54 -8.14 -30.94
C GLU A 219 -2.16 -8.49 -30.39
N CYS A 220 -1.31 -8.92 -31.32
CA CYS A 220 0.08 -9.26 -31.10
C CYS A 220 0.86 -8.02 -30.63
N GLN A 221 0.79 -7.69 -29.34
CA GLN A 221 1.60 -6.62 -28.75
C GLN A 221 3.08 -6.96 -28.92
N VAL A 222 3.83 -6.05 -29.54
CA VAL A 222 5.28 -6.15 -29.69
C VAL A 222 5.91 -6.23 -28.29
N LEU A 223 6.82 -7.19 -28.10
CA LEU A 223 7.51 -7.40 -26.82
C LEU A 223 8.40 -6.19 -26.50
N ALA A 224 8.51 -5.80 -25.23
CA ALA A 224 9.39 -4.71 -24.80
C ALA A 224 10.88 -5.05 -24.99
N SER A 225 11.20 -6.33 -25.11
CA SER A 225 12.53 -6.82 -25.48
C SER A 225 12.76 -6.88 -27.00
N ALA A 226 11.74 -6.61 -27.83
CA ALA A 226 11.88 -6.65 -29.28
C ALA A 226 12.95 -5.68 -29.77
N ASP A 227 13.78 -6.15 -30.69
CA ASP A 227 14.85 -5.38 -31.33
C ASP A 227 15.89 -4.78 -30.36
N LYS A 228 15.99 -5.29 -29.13
CA LYS A 228 17.03 -4.91 -28.16
C LYS A 228 18.22 -5.84 -28.23
N ASP A 229 19.42 -5.28 -28.37
CA ASP A 229 20.65 -6.05 -28.19
C ASP A 229 20.94 -6.28 -26.70
N LEU A 230 20.65 -7.50 -26.24
CA LEU A 230 20.83 -7.95 -24.87
C LEU A 230 21.97 -8.97 -24.73
N THR A 231 22.80 -9.15 -25.76
CA THR A 231 23.86 -10.18 -25.79
C THR A 231 24.84 -10.05 -24.62
N ALA A 232 25.22 -8.82 -24.28
CA ALA A 232 26.12 -8.50 -23.17
C ALA A 232 25.43 -8.46 -21.78
N PHE A 233 24.12 -8.69 -21.70
CA PHE A 233 23.34 -8.52 -20.46
C PHE A 233 22.57 -9.81 -20.11
N PRO A 234 23.24 -10.80 -19.47
CA PRO A 234 22.65 -12.11 -19.18
C PRO A 234 21.29 -12.03 -18.47
N THR A 235 21.16 -11.16 -17.46
CA THR A 235 19.92 -10.96 -16.72
C THR A 235 18.78 -10.50 -17.61
N LEU A 236 19.02 -9.46 -18.44
CA LEU A 236 18.00 -8.95 -19.35
C LEU A 236 17.66 -9.98 -20.42
N ARG A 237 18.64 -10.73 -20.95
CA ARG A 237 18.40 -11.82 -21.90
C ARG A 237 17.49 -12.90 -21.32
N HIS A 238 17.67 -13.26 -20.05
CA HIS A 238 16.81 -14.22 -19.36
C HIS A 238 15.39 -13.70 -19.13
N LEU A 239 15.21 -12.40 -18.89
CA LEU A 239 13.89 -11.78 -18.77
C LEU A 239 13.20 -11.71 -20.14
N ALA A 240 13.92 -11.25 -21.17
CA ALA A 240 13.42 -11.17 -22.55
C ALA A 240 12.92 -12.53 -23.06
N ALA A 241 13.70 -13.60 -22.86
CA ALA A 241 13.31 -14.95 -23.25
C ALA A 241 12.04 -15.48 -22.54
N ARG A 242 11.62 -14.84 -21.44
CA ARG A 242 10.44 -15.19 -20.65
C ARG A 242 9.28 -14.21 -20.84
N GLU A 243 9.50 -13.08 -21.50
CA GLU A 243 8.55 -11.97 -21.53
C GLU A 243 7.20 -12.40 -22.12
N GLU A 244 7.19 -13.02 -23.29
CA GLU A 244 5.95 -13.43 -23.98
C GLU A 244 5.14 -14.44 -23.14
N MET A 245 5.83 -15.46 -22.59
CA MET A 245 5.20 -16.49 -21.77
C MET A 245 4.71 -15.93 -20.42
N ALA A 246 5.41 -14.96 -19.85
CA ALA A 246 5.02 -14.30 -18.60
C ALA A 246 3.83 -13.36 -18.81
N ARG A 247 3.80 -12.59 -19.91
CA ARG A 247 2.67 -11.72 -20.29
C ARG A 247 1.40 -12.53 -20.53
N SER A 248 1.52 -13.65 -21.25
CA SER A 248 0.40 -14.57 -21.53
C SER A 248 0.00 -15.44 -20.34
N GLY A 249 0.75 -15.42 -19.23
CA GLY A 249 0.48 -16.24 -18.04
C GLY A 249 0.73 -17.74 -18.24
N LYS A 250 1.45 -18.13 -19.31
CA LYS A 250 1.92 -19.51 -19.53
C LYS A 250 2.95 -19.93 -18.48
N ILE A 251 3.80 -18.98 -18.08
CA ILE A 251 4.71 -19.14 -16.95
C ILE A 251 4.50 -18.01 -15.96
N VAL A 252 4.83 -18.26 -14.70
CA VAL A 252 5.04 -17.23 -13.71
C VAL A 252 6.50 -17.30 -13.26
N SER A 253 7.09 -16.17 -12.91
CA SER A 253 8.52 -16.09 -12.63
C SER A 253 8.79 -15.15 -11.46
N ILE A 254 9.59 -15.62 -10.52
CA ILE A 254 10.09 -14.82 -9.40
C ILE A 254 11.53 -14.42 -9.74
N ILE A 255 11.85 -13.14 -9.63
CA ILE A 255 13.20 -12.60 -9.80
C ILE A 255 13.73 -12.29 -8.42
N PHE A 256 14.91 -12.82 -8.07
CA PHE A 256 15.66 -12.35 -6.92
C PHE A 256 16.73 -11.37 -7.38
N ILE A 257 16.81 -10.21 -6.74
CA ILE A 257 17.87 -9.22 -6.97
C ILE A 257 18.46 -8.84 -5.62
N ARG A 258 19.78 -8.71 -5.57
CA ARG A 258 20.54 -8.10 -4.47
C ARG A 258 21.52 -7.11 -5.08
N ASP A 259 21.37 -5.83 -4.76
CA ASP A 259 22.09 -4.74 -5.41
C ASP A 259 22.09 -3.49 -4.50
N ARG A 260 22.67 -2.38 -4.96
CA ARG A 260 22.65 -1.09 -4.27
C ARG A 260 21.67 -0.12 -4.90
N ASN A 261 20.90 0.57 -4.05
CA ASN A 261 20.02 1.65 -4.47
C ASN A 261 20.81 2.92 -4.84
N ALA A 262 20.12 3.96 -5.30
CA ALA A 262 20.75 5.24 -5.68
C ALA A 262 21.49 5.95 -4.52
N LYS A 263 21.17 5.60 -3.26
CA LYS A 263 21.86 6.11 -2.06
C LYS A 263 23.05 5.23 -1.66
N GLY A 264 23.41 4.22 -2.45
CA GLY A 264 24.49 3.28 -2.17
C GLY A 264 24.14 2.18 -1.16
N GLN A 265 22.90 2.14 -0.66
CA GLN A 265 22.46 1.19 0.35
C GLN A 265 22.18 -0.15 -0.30
N GLU A 266 22.64 -1.22 0.34
CA GLU A 266 22.40 -2.58 -0.13
C GLU A 266 20.96 -2.99 0.12
N ILE A 267 20.28 -3.42 -0.95
CA ILE A 267 18.90 -3.86 -0.97
C ILE A 267 18.81 -5.24 -1.63
N SER A 268 17.85 -6.04 -1.21
CA SER A 268 17.52 -7.30 -1.85
C SER A 268 16.02 -7.54 -1.86
N GLY A 269 15.54 -8.37 -2.76
CA GLY A 269 14.13 -8.72 -2.76
C GLY A 269 13.74 -9.69 -3.85
N TYR A 270 12.50 -10.15 -3.73
CA TYR A 270 11.84 -11.04 -4.67
C TYR A 270 10.76 -10.26 -5.41
N ILE A 271 10.75 -10.37 -6.73
CA ILE A 271 9.84 -9.62 -7.62
C ILE A 271 9.03 -10.63 -8.41
N ASP A 272 7.70 -10.47 -8.44
CA ASP A 272 6.85 -11.19 -9.38
C ASP A 272 6.98 -10.54 -10.76
N TYR A 273 7.70 -11.19 -11.68
CA TYR A 273 7.96 -10.66 -13.01
C TYR A 273 6.68 -10.42 -13.81
N GLY A 274 5.72 -11.35 -13.75
CA GLY A 274 4.47 -11.23 -14.48
C GLY A 274 3.60 -10.08 -13.96
N HIS A 275 3.59 -9.87 -12.63
CA HIS A 275 2.93 -8.70 -12.04
C HIS A 275 3.63 -7.40 -12.46
N ARG A 276 4.97 -7.40 -12.47
CA ARG A 276 5.76 -6.23 -12.86
C ARG A 276 5.55 -5.85 -14.32
N LEU A 277 5.54 -6.82 -15.23
CA LEU A 277 5.26 -6.62 -16.66
C LEU A 277 3.89 -5.99 -16.93
N LYS A 278 2.89 -6.26 -16.08
CA LYS A 278 1.53 -5.72 -16.22
C LYS A 278 1.37 -4.31 -15.64
N THR A 279 2.22 -3.95 -14.68
CA THR A 279 2.08 -2.72 -13.89
C THR A 279 3.13 -1.67 -14.23
N GLU A 280 4.12 -2.00 -15.06
CA GLU A 280 5.20 -1.09 -15.43
C GLU A 280 5.67 -1.30 -16.86
N ASN A 281 6.12 -0.21 -17.49
CA ASN A 281 6.73 -0.24 -18.80
C ASN A 281 8.13 -0.91 -18.74
N PHE A 282 8.24 -2.13 -19.27
CA PHE A 282 9.51 -2.86 -19.30
C PHE A 282 10.49 -2.42 -20.38
N GLU A 283 10.05 -1.56 -21.30
CA GLU A 283 10.89 -1.01 -22.37
C GLU A 283 12.13 -0.31 -21.78
N ALA A 284 11.94 0.52 -20.74
CA ALA A 284 13.03 1.28 -20.10
C ALA A 284 14.08 0.36 -19.43
N TYR A 285 13.69 -0.85 -19.02
CA TYR A 285 14.63 -1.83 -18.47
C TYR A 285 15.41 -2.55 -19.57
N PHE A 286 14.74 -2.94 -20.66
CA PHE A 286 15.39 -3.59 -21.79
C PHE A 286 16.24 -2.62 -22.63
N SER A 287 15.89 -1.32 -22.67
CA SER A 287 16.72 -0.26 -23.25
C SER A 287 17.88 0.16 -22.34
N ARG A 288 17.90 -0.31 -21.09
CA ARG A 288 18.91 -0.03 -20.04
C ARG A 288 18.91 1.40 -19.53
N GLU A 289 17.86 2.17 -19.82
CA GLU A 289 17.64 3.49 -19.22
C GLU A 289 17.37 3.38 -17.71
N LYS A 290 16.79 2.26 -17.28
CA LYS A 290 16.46 1.98 -15.89
C LYS A 290 17.03 0.63 -15.44
N ARG A 291 17.46 0.55 -14.18
CA ARG A 291 17.86 -0.71 -13.54
C ARG A 291 16.67 -1.32 -12.80
N ILE A 292 16.43 -2.61 -13.02
CA ILE A 292 15.45 -3.35 -12.21
C ILE A 292 16.02 -3.48 -10.80
N LEU A 293 15.34 -2.89 -9.83
CA LEU A 293 15.69 -2.98 -8.41
C LEU A 293 14.46 -3.38 -7.59
N PRO A 294 14.65 -4.15 -6.50
CA PRO A 294 13.58 -4.47 -5.56
C PRO A 294 12.96 -3.21 -4.94
N ARG A 295 11.65 -3.22 -4.74
CA ARG A 295 10.90 -2.16 -4.07
C ARG A 295 10.08 -2.70 -2.91
N PRO A 296 9.71 -1.85 -1.94
CA PRO A 296 8.88 -2.25 -0.81
C PRO A 296 7.51 -2.86 -1.18
N THR A 297 7.02 -2.64 -2.40
CA THR A 297 5.75 -3.17 -2.93
C THR A 297 5.89 -4.51 -3.67
N ASP A 298 7.11 -5.01 -3.88
CA ASP A 298 7.34 -6.31 -4.51
C ASP A 298 7.11 -7.45 -3.50
N LEU A 299 7.26 -8.73 -3.91
CA LEU A 299 6.92 -9.89 -3.08
C LEU A 299 7.65 -9.89 -1.74
N CYS A 300 8.95 -9.61 -1.78
CA CYS A 300 9.68 -9.25 -0.57
C CYS A 300 10.70 -8.17 -0.90
N PHE A 301 10.98 -7.34 0.08
CA PHE A 301 12.04 -6.34 0.02
C PHE A 301 12.76 -6.29 1.34
N TYR A 302 14.07 -6.11 1.28
CA TYR A 302 14.92 -5.99 2.44
C TYR A 302 16.02 -4.98 2.16
N ASN A 303 16.14 -3.96 3.00
CA ASN A 303 17.27 -3.05 3.02
C ASN A 303 18.24 -3.49 4.12
N TRP A 304 19.45 -3.88 3.74
CA TRP A 304 20.46 -4.44 4.63
C TRP A 304 21.03 -3.41 5.61
N GLU A 305 21.00 -2.13 5.23
CA GLU A 305 21.50 -1.05 6.09
C GLU A 305 20.42 -0.60 7.08
N THR A 306 19.21 -0.32 6.60
CA THR A 306 18.13 0.17 7.46
C THR A 306 17.34 -0.94 8.16
N GLN A 307 17.60 -2.20 7.81
CA GLN A 307 16.87 -3.39 8.28
C GLN A 307 15.38 -3.38 7.94
N GLN A 308 14.95 -2.49 7.04
CA GLN A 308 13.56 -2.42 6.59
C GLN A 308 13.23 -3.65 5.76
N CYS A 309 12.21 -4.40 6.19
CA CYS A 309 11.73 -5.61 5.53
C CYS A 309 10.24 -5.48 5.19
N THR A 310 9.84 -5.89 4.00
CA THR A 310 8.44 -6.07 3.62
C THR A 310 8.23 -7.44 2.98
N ALA A 311 7.04 -7.99 3.16
CA ALA A 311 6.57 -9.20 2.52
C ALA A 311 5.12 -8.96 2.08
N ASN A 312 4.88 -9.02 0.77
CA ASN A 312 3.59 -8.72 0.16
C ASN A 312 3.17 -9.85 -0.75
N GLU A 313 1.87 -10.05 -0.89
CA GLU A 313 1.35 -10.96 -1.90
C GLU A 313 1.25 -10.27 -3.27
N SER A 314 1.36 -11.06 -4.33
CA SER A 314 1.04 -10.62 -5.70
C SER A 314 -0.20 -11.37 -6.21
N PRO A 315 -0.69 -11.05 -7.42
CA PRO A 315 -1.73 -11.85 -8.06
C PRO A 315 -1.34 -13.32 -8.29
N ASN A 316 -0.04 -13.61 -8.47
CA ASN A 316 0.44 -14.97 -8.77
C ASN A 316 0.97 -15.70 -7.53
N PHE A 317 1.46 -15.01 -6.51
CA PHE A 317 2.14 -15.63 -5.38
C PHE A 317 1.65 -15.12 -4.02
N GLN A 318 1.57 -16.04 -3.07
CA GLN A 318 1.43 -15.77 -1.65
C GLN A 318 2.76 -16.02 -0.95
N VAL A 319 3.15 -15.13 -0.04
CA VAL A 319 4.38 -15.27 0.75
C VAL A 319 4.10 -16.08 1.99
N VAL A 320 4.86 -17.15 2.20
CA VAL A 320 4.66 -18.09 3.31
C VAL A 320 5.96 -18.17 4.13
N PRO A 321 6.05 -17.43 5.25
CA PRO A 321 7.15 -17.63 6.19
C PRO A 321 6.98 -18.96 6.94
N ASP A 322 8.01 -19.80 6.91
CA ASP A 322 8.07 -21.10 7.57
C ASP A 322 9.22 -21.14 8.58
N THR A 323 8.99 -21.79 9.73
CA THR A 323 9.96 -21.82 10.85
C THR A 323 11.12 -22.77 10.61
N LYS A 324 10.96 -23.78 9.75
CA LYS A 324 11.99 -24.78 9.45
C LYS A 324 12.66 -24.54 8.11
N MET A 325 11.86 -24.23 7.09
CA MET A 325 12.31 -24.05 5.71
C MET A 325 12.70 -22.60 5.39
N GLY A 326 12.31 -21.64 6.24
CA GLY A 326 12.57 -20.22 6.01
C GLY A 326 11.50 -19.59 5.12
N LEU A 327 11.91 -18.87 4.08
CA LEU A 327 10.97 -18.18 3.19
C LEU A 327 10.52 -19.10 2.06
N LEU A 328 9.21 -19.28 1.94
CA LEU A 328 8.59 -20.00 0.82
C LEU A 328 7.61 -19.08 0.09
N PHE A 329 7.38 -19.38 -1.18
CA PHE A 329 6.28 -18.77 -1.95
C PHE A 329 5.30 -19.85 -2.38
N ARG A 330 4.00 -19.56 -2.29
CA ARG A 330 2.95 -20.42 -2.81
C ARG A 330 2.41 -19.82 -4.09
N ASN A 331 2.49 -20.57 -5.18
CA ASN A 331 1.82 -20.20 -6.42
C ASN A 331 0.30 -20.27 -6.24
N LYS A 332 -0.43 -19.20 -6.55
CA LYS A 332 -1.88 -19.10 -6.33
C LYS A 332 -2.70 -19.95 -7.31
N ARG A 333 -2.16 -20.28 -8.49
CA ARG A 333 -2.84 -21.05 -9.53
C ARG A 333 -2.80 -22.55 -9.24
N ASP A 334 -1.61 -23.12 -9.07
CA ASP A 334 -1.44 -24.57 -8.87
C ASP A 334 -1.26 -24.97 -7.40
N ARG A 335 -1.18 -23.97 -6.50
CA ARG A 335 -1.02 -24.12 -5.05
C ARG A 335 0.30 -24.77 -4.63
N LYS A 336 1.26 -24.95 -5.54
CA LYS A 336 2.57 -25.54 -5.26
C LYS A 336 3.45 -24.56 -4.48
N MET A 337 4.28 -25.13 -3.61
CA MET A 337 5.24 -24.39 -2.79
C MET A 337 6.57 -24.28 -3.54
N ILE A 338 7.18 -23.11 -3.46
CA ILE A 338 8.45 -22.78 -4.08
C ILE A 338 9.43 -22.43 -2.97
N ASP A 339 10.50 -23.22 -2.85
CA ASP A 339 11.60 -22.93 -1.93
C ASP A 339 12.60 -21.99 -2.60
N VAL A 340 12.84 -20.83 -1.99
CA VAL A 340 13.77 -19.83 -2.53
C VAL A 340 15.16 -19.88 -1.91
N ASN A 341 15.40 -20.78 -0.97
CA ASN A 341 16.74 -21.04 -0.46
C ASN A 341 17.63 -21.60 -1.59
N PRO A 342 18.74 -20.93 -1.96
CA PRO A 342 19.60 -21.35 -3.07
C PRO A 342 20.25 -22.72 -2.85
N LYS A 343 20.28 -23.23 -1.62
CA LYS A 343 20.85 -24.53 -1.27
C LYS A 343 19.86 -25.70 -1.41
N HIS A 344 18.59 -25.40 -1.68
CA HIS A 344 17.51 -26.39 -1.76
C HIS A 344 16.89 -26.39 -3.16
N ASP A 345 16.32 -27.54 -3.53
CA ASP A 345 15.53 -27.66 -4.76
C ASP A 345 14.30 -26.74 -4.67
N PRO A 346 13.98 -25.97 -5.72
CA PRO A 346 12.87 -25.02 -5.68
C PRO A 346 11.49 -25.68 -5.63
N GLY A 347 11.39 -27.00 -5.81
CA GLY A 347 10.15 -27.76 -5.73
C GLY A 347 9.51 -28.07 -7.08
N ASP A 348 8.42 -28.83 -7.03
CA ASP A 348 7.67 -29.28 -8.21
C ASP A 348 7.33 -28.13 -9.16
N ASN A 349 7.41 -28.41 -10.47
CA ASN A 349 7.09 -27.48 -11.55
C ASN A 349 7.86 -26.15 -11.53
N SER A 350 8.94 -26.08 -10.73
CA SER A 350 9.77 -24.90 -10.58
C SER A 350 11.20 -25.21 -10.99
N LYS A 351 11.87 -24.23 -11.60
CA LYS A 351 13.29 -24.33 -11.94
C LYS A 351 13.98 -23.05 -11.51
N ARG A 352 15.13 -23.19 -10.86
CA ARG A 352 16.01 -22.07 -10.50
C ARG A 352 17.05 -21.89 -11.60
N HIS A 353 17.24 -20.65 -12.01
CA HIS A 353 18.29 -20.27 -12.95
C HIS A 353 19.12 -19.19 -12.29
N ASP A 354 20.37 -19.51 -11.97
CA ASP A 354 21.31 -18.53 -11.45
C ASP A 354 21.92 -17.77 -12.63
N VAL A 355 21.83 -16.46 -12.56
CA VAL A 355 22.31 -15.55 -13.60
C VAL A 355 23.30 -14.62 -12.92
N MET A 356 24.58 -14.79 -13.22
CA MET A 356 25.68 -13.93 -12.74
C MET A 356 26.05 -12.89 -13.78
#